data_AF-A0A2E0UVL4-F1
#
_entry.id   AF-A0A2E0UVL4-F1
#
_cell.length_a   1.000
_cell.length_b   1.000
_cell.length_c   1.000
_cell.angle_alpha   90.00
_cell.angle_beta   90.00
_cell.angle_gamma   90.00
#
_symmetry.space_group_name_H-M   'P 1'
#
loop_
_entity.id
_entity.type
_entity.pdbx_description
1 polymer ?
#
loop_
_entity_poly.entity_id
_entity_poly.type
_entity_poly.pdbx_seq_one_letter_code
_entity_poly.pdbx_strand_id
1 'polypeptide(L)'
;MKRDSQGGANNAWVQLYQARRITSDPQTRPAGRPPSLVPRHKVGMTLSKGEMSELQKWQQRLSKLLNRKISIGETVGILSRVCTARLSLIPGEKARNLDELVSMLIEGE
;
A
#
# COMPACT_ATOMS: atom_id res chain seq x y z
N MET A 1 18.72 -29.17 -28.09
CA MET A 1 17.33 -29.02 -28.57
C MET A 1 16.38 -29.73 -27.62
N LYS A 2 15.54 -29.00 -26.89
CA LYS A 2 14.10 -29.24 -26.72
C LYS A 2 13.53 -28.10 -25.88
N ARG A 3 12.63 -27.34 -26.50
CA ARG A 3 11.76 -26.34 -25.88
C ARG A 3 10.59 -27.10 -25.29
N ASP A 4 10.21 -26.79 -24.06
CA ASP A 4 8.84 -26.97 -23.60
C ASP A 4 8.35 -25.65 -23.02
N SER A 5 7.72 -24.89 -23.91
CA SER A 5 6.76 -23.87 -23.56
C SER A 5 5.47 -24.57 -23.15
N GLN A 6 5.01 -24.42 -21.91
CA GLN A 6 3.61 -24.65 -21.55
C GLN A 6 3.17 -23.61 -20.53
N GLY A 7 2.61 -22.52 -21.06
CA GLY A 7 1.67 -21.69 -20.33
C GLY A 7 0.37 -22.49 -20.12
N GLY A 8 -0.14 -22.48 -18.90
CA GLY A 8 -1.36 -23.19 -18.52
C GLY A 8 -1.80 -22.89 -17.08
N ALA A 9 -2.58 -21.82 -16.93
CA ALA A 9 -3.68 -21.66 -15.96
C ALA A 9 -3.45 -21.98 -14.47
N ASN A 10 -2.41 -21.46 -13.82
CA ASN A 10 -2.49 -21.27 -12.37
C ASN A 10 -3.28 -20.00 -12.08
N ASN A 11 -4.54 -20.15 -11.61
CA ASN A 11 -5.45 -19.06 -11.23
C ASN A 11 -4.71 -18.01 -10.37
N ALA A 12 -4.89 -16.73 -10.68
CA ALA A 12 -4.22 -15.61 -10.00
C ALA A 12 -4.36 -15.70 -8.46
N TRP A 13 -5.48 -16.23 -7.96
CA TRP A 13 -5.70 -16.46 -6.54
C TRP A 13 -4.78 -17.53 -5.93
N VAL A 14 -4.45 -18.58 -6.68
CA VAL A 14 -3.53 -19.64 -6.24
C VAL A 14 -2.11 -19.08 -6.15
N GLN A 15 -1.70 -18.25 -7.11
CA GLN A 15 -0.42 -17.55 -7.07
C GLN A 15 -0.34 -16.59 -5.87
N LEU A 16 -1.41 -15.83 -5.59
CA LEU A 16 -1.51 -14.93 -4.43
C LEU A 16 -1.50 -15.67 -3.08
N TYR A 17 -2.12 -16.85 -3.03
CA TYR A 17 -2.12 -17.69 -1.84
C TYR A 17 -0.73 -18.30 -1.57
N GLN A 18 -0.07 -18.78 -2.62
CA GLN A 18 1.31 -19.28 -2.54
C GLN A 18 2.28 -18.17 -2.13
N ALA A 19 2.15 -16.97 -2.69
CA ALA A 19 2.98 -15.81 -2.34
C ALA A 19 2.85 -15.39 -0.87
N ARG A 20 1.68 -15.54 -0.25
CA ARG A 20 1.44 -15.19 1.17
C ARG A 20 2.07 -16.18 2.17
N ARG A 21 2.44 -17.38 1.74
CA ARG A 21 3.00 -18.42 2.61
C ARG A 21 4.54 -18.44 2.69
N ILE A 22 5.22 -17.62 1.91
CA ILE A 22 6.69 -17.59 1.87
C ILE A 22 7.19 -16.59 2.93
N THR A 23 7.42 -17.08 4.15
CA THR A 23 8.29 -16.42 5.14
C THR A 23 9.74 -16.68 4.78
N SER A 24 10.56 -15.66 4.52
CA SER A 24 11.97 -15.84 4.17
C SER A 24 12.92 -14.91 4.94
N ASP A 25 13.94 -15.54 5.54
CA ASP A 25 15.10 -14.93 6.20
C ASP A 25 16.01 -14.16 5.22
N PRO A 26 16.83 -13.21 5.69
CA PRO A 26 17.63 -12.34 4.84
C PRO A 26 18.78 -13.09 4.12
N GLN A 27 18.84 -12.98 2.78
CA GLN A 27 19.95 -13.47 1.96
C GLN A 27 21.04 -12.40 1.74
N THR A 28 22.29 -12.76 2.00
CA THR A 28 23.50 -12.00 1.67
C THR A 28 23.88 -12.17 0.20
N ARG A 29 24.07 -11.06 -0.53
CA ARG A 29 24.52 -11.08 -1.95
C ARG A 29 26.05 -11.29 -2.05
N PRO A 30 26.55 -11.88 -3.15
CA PRO A 30 27.98 -12.12 -3.35
C PRO A 30 28.81 -10.83 -3.40
N ALA A 31 30.09 -10.95 -3.05
CA ALA A 31 31.02 -9.83 -2.81
C ALA A 31 31.25 -8.97 -4.07
N GLY A 32 31.17 -7.64 -3.90
CA GLY A 32 31.44 -6.66 -4.97
C GLY A 32 30.44 -5.50 -5.03
N ARG A 33 29.32 -5.57 -4.31
CA ARG A 33 28.39 -4.45 -4.13
C ARG A 33 28.36 -4.07 -2.66
N PRO A 34 28.50 -2.78 -2.29
CA PRO A 34 28.35 -2.39 -0.90
C PRO A 34 26.98 -2.85 -0.39
N PRO A 35 26.90 -3.35 0.86
CA PRO A 35 25.64 -3.77 1.44
C PRO A 35 24.69 -2.57 1.45
N SER A 36 23.62 -2.66 0.67
CA SER A 36 22.50 -1.72 0.73
C SER A 36 21.34 -2.44 1.40
N LEU A 37 20.60 -1.73 2.24
CA LEU A 37 19.30 -2.19 2.74
C LEU A 37 18.41 -2.43 1.51
N VAL A 38 18.29 -3.68 1.08
CA VAL A 38 17.30 -4.06 0.07
C VAL A 38 15.94 -3.82 0.71
N PRO A 39 15.06 -2.98 0.13
CA PRO A 39 13.71 -2.80 0.64
C PRO A 39 13.05 -4.17 0.77
N ARG A 40 12.77 -4.59 2.02
CA ARG A 40 12.46 -5.98 2.35
C ARG A 40 11.14 -6.48 1.73
N HIS A 41 10.25 -5.59 1.32
CA HIS A 41 9.24 -5.86 0.28
C HIS A 41 8.83 -4.54 -0.40
N LYS A 42 9.04 -4.43 -1.71
CA LYS A 42 8.23 -3.51 -2.52
C LYS A 42 6.98 -4.29 -2.93
N VAL A 43 5.94 -4.28 -2.11
CA VAL A 43 4.64 -4.84 -2.49
C VAL A 43 4.08 -3.88 -3.55
N GLY A 44 4.17 -4.28 -4.82
CA GLY A 44 3.61 -3.50 -5.93
C GLY A 44 2.09 -3.55 -5.87
N MET A 45 1.48 -2.72 -5.03
CA MET A 45 0.04 -2.55 -5.04
C MET A 45 -0.34 -1.72 -6.27
N THR A 46 -1.00 -2.35 -7.23
CA THR A 46 -1.53 -1.65 -8.40
C THR A 46 -2.81 -0.94 -8.00
N LEU A 47 -2.75 0.38 -7.93
CA LEU A 47 -3.93 1.22 -7.78
C LEU A 47 -4.72 1.23 -9.09
N SER A 48 -6.05 1.21 -8.99
CA SER A 48 -6.92 1.47 -10.13
C SER A 48 -6.71 2.89 -10.68
N LYS A 49 -7.17 3.14 -11.91
CA LYS A 49 -7.12 4.48 -12.51
C LYS A 49 -7.87 5.52 -11.66
N GLY A 50 -8.96 5.12 -11.01
CA GLY A 50 -9.75 5.98 -10.13
C GLY A 50 -9.01 6.34 -8.84
N GLU A 51 -8.45 5.34 -8.15
CA GLU A 51 -7.67 5.59 -6.93
C GLU A 51 -6.43 6.46 -7.20
N MET A 52 -5.77 6.24 -8.33
CA MET A 52 -4.64 7.06 -8.75
C MET A 52 -5.05 8.52 -9.02
N SER A 53 -6.19 8.74 -9.68
CA SER A 53 -6.66 10.10 -9.97
C SER A 53 -7.05 10.85 -8.70
N GLU A 54 -7.66 10.18 -7.72
CA GLU A 54 -7.95 10.75 -6.40
C GLU A 54 -6.66 11.11 -5.65
N LEU A 55 -5.66 10.22 -5.61
CA LEU A 55 -4.37 10.51 -4.99
C LEU A 55 -3.65 11.69 -5.67
N GLN A 56 -3.78 11.84 -6.99
CA GLN A 56 -3.22 13.00 -7.69
C GLN A 56 -3.90 14.32 -7.32
N LYS A 57 -5.22 14.32 -7.11
CA LYS A 57 -5.95 15.51 -6.60
C LYS A 57 -5.45 15.89 -5.20
N TRP A 58 -5.31 14.89 -4.31
CA TRP A 58 -4.73 15.10 -2.98
C TRP A 58 -3.30 15.62 -3.05
N GLN A 59 -2.45 15.01 -3.87
CA GLN A 59 -1.06 15.42 -4.08
C GLN A 59 -0.97 16.88 -4.52
N GLN A 60 -1.80 17.32 -5.48
CA GLN A 60 -1.83 18.70 -5.95
C GLN A 60 -2.24 19.67 -4.84
N ARG A 61 -3.28 19.33 -4.07
CA ARG A 61 -3.77 20.18 -2.98
C ARG A 61 -2.76 20.30 -1.85
N LEU A 62 -2.18 19.18 -1.41
CA LEU A 62 -1.16 19.17 -0.37
C LEU A 62 0.15 19.82 -0.83
N SER A 63 0.53 19.68 -2.10
CA SER A 63 1.70 20.38 -2.66
C SER A 63 1.53 21.90 -2.59
N LYS A 64 0.32 22.41 -2.89
CA LYS A 64 0.00 23.83 -2.77
C LYS A 64 0.08 24.29 -1.31
N LEU A 65 -0.48 23.53 -0.37
CA LEU A 65 -0.45 23.85 1.06
C LEU A 65 0.97 23.84 1.65
N LEU A 66 1.83 22.93 1.20
CA LEU A 66 3.22 22.83 1.65
C LEU A 66 4.20 23.72 0.86
N ASN A 67 3.71 24.45 -0.16
CA ASN A 67 4.51 25.24 -1.09
C ASN A 67 5.71 24.49 -1.69
N ARG A 68 5.57 23.17 -1.91
CA ARG A 68 6.57 22.33 -2.57
C ARG A 68 5.90 21.14 -3.25
N LYS A 69 6.57 20.56 -4.25
CA LYS A 69 6.14 19.27 -4.79
C LYS A 69 6.30 18.19 -3.70
N ILE A 70 5.27 17.35 -3.57
CA ILE A 70 5.33 16.12 -2.80
C ILE A 70 5.10 14.92 -3.72
N SER A 71 5.65 13.77 -3.39
CA SER A 71 5.44 12.50 -4.09
C SER A 71 4.10 11.85 -3.71
N ILE A 72 3.66 10.85 -4.50
CA ILE A 72 2.50 10.03 -4.14
C ILE A 72 2.76 9.26 -2.83
N GLY A 73 4.00 8.80 -2.59
CA GLY A 73 4.37 8.15 -1.33
C GLY A 73 4.20 9.07 -0.12
N GLU A 74 4.63 10.33 -0.22
CA GLU A 74 4.40 11.34 0.82
C GLU A 74 2.91 11.64 1.00
N THR A 75 2.16 11.73 -0.10
CA THR A 75 0.70 11.93 -0.07
C THR A 75 0.01 10.82 0.72
N VAL A 76 0.31 9.55 0.38
CA VAL A 76 -0.20 8.38 1.12
C VAL A 76 0.25 8.40 2.58
N GLY A 77 1.50 8.78 2.85
CA GLY A 77 2.02 8.89 4.21
C GLY A 77 1.29 9.95 5.06
N ILE A 78 0.96 11.10 4.47
CA ILE A 78 0.18 12.15 5.13
C ILE A 78 -1.23 11.64 5.44
N LEU A 79 -1.93 11.08 4.43
CA LEU A 79 -3.29 10.56 4.59
C LEU A 79 -3.33 9.44 5.64
N SER A 80 -2.37 8.51 5.61
CA SER A 80 -2.27 7.42 6.58
C SER A 80 -2.16 7.93 8.02
N ARG A 81 -1.33 8.96 8.28
CA ARG A 81 -1.21 9.54 9.62
C ARG A 81 -2.50 10.22 10.07
N VAL A 82 -3.17 10.96 9.19
CA VAL A 82 -4.46 11.59 9.48
C VAL A 82 -5.51 10.54 9.84
N CYS A 83 -5.64 9.49 9.02
CA CYS A 83 -6.58 8.40 9.28
C CYS A 83 -6.24 7.65 10.57
N THR A 84 -4.95 7.42 10.87
CA THR A 84 -4.52 6.75 12.10
C THR A 84 -4.88 7.57 13.34
N ALA A 85 -4.62 8.89 13.29
CA ALA A 85 -4.97 9.79 14.39
C ALA A 85 -6.50 9.87 14.60
N ARG A 86 -7.29 9.86 13.51
CA ARG A 86 -8.76 9.80 13.61
C ARG A 86 -9.25 8.47 14.16
N LEU A 87 -8.68 7.37 13.70
CA LEU A 87 -9.04 6.03 14.17
C LEU A 87 -8.79 5.87 15.68
N SER A 88 -7.74 6.48 16.24
CA SER A 88 -7.48 6.42 17.68
C SER A 88 -8.50 7.14 18.56
N LEU A 89 -9.35 8.00 17.97
CA LEU A 89 -10.43 8.69 18.68
C LEU A 89 -11.73 7.88 18.69
N ILE A 90 -11.84 6.83 17.87
CA ILE A 90 -13.06 6.03 17.82
C ILE A 90 -13.06 5.08 19.04
N PRO A 91 -14.10 5.14 19.90
CA PRO A 91 -14.23 4.21 21.00
C PRO A 91 -14.36 2.78 20.47
N GLY A 92 -14.09 1.76 21.29
CA GLY A 92 -14.10 0.34 20.87
C GLY A 92 -15.46 -0.24 20.42
N GLU A 93 -16.43 0.63 20.11
CA GLU A 93 -17.73 0.30 19.56
C GLU A 93 -17.62 -0.16 18.10
N LYS A 94 -18.50 -1.09 17.72
CA LYS A 94 -18.54 -1.65 16.37
C LYS A 94 -19.54 -0.89 15.52
N ALA A 95 -19.10 -0.40 14.36
CA ALA A 95 -20.00 0.07 13.32
C ALA A 95 -20.90 -1.07 12.83
N ARG A 96 -22.19 -0.80 12.60
CA ARG A 96 -23.14 -1.75 12.03
C ARG A 96 -23.03 -1.82 10.50
N ASN A 97 -22.60 -0.72 9.87
CA ASN A 97 -22.42 -0.62 8.42
C ASN A 97 -21.27 0.33 8.04
N LEU A 98 -21.00 0.44 6.74
CA LEU A 98 -19.91 1.27 6.21
C LEU A 98 -20.14 2.77 6.45
N ASP A 99 -21.38 3.25 6.29
CA ASP A 99 -21.70 4.67 6.42
C ASP A 99 -21.53 5.15 7.85
N GLU A 100 -21.95 4.34 8.82
CA GLU A 100 -21.73 4.57 10.25
C GLU A 100 -20.23 4.57 10.58
N LEU A 101 -19.45 3.64 10.02
CA LEU A 101 -17.99 3.62 10.19
C LEU A 101 -17.33 4.89 9.66
N VAL A 102 -17.72 5.33 8.47
CA VAL A 102 -17.20 6.56 7.85
C VAL A 102 -17.59 7.77 8.68
N SER A 103 -18.83 7.83 9.18
CA SER A 103 -19.30 8.93 10.02
C SER A 103 -18.50 9.00 11.33
N MET A 104 -18.30 7.88 12.01
CA MET A 104 -17.45 7.82 13.21
C MET A 104 -16.00 8.29 12.95
N LEU A 105 -15.43 7.95 11.79
CA LEU A 105 -14.08 8.39 11.39
C LEU A 105 -13.97 9.89 11.10
N ILE A 106 -15.06 10.51 10.65
CA ILE A 106 -15.11 11.93 10.33
C ILE A 106 -15.42 12.77 11.57
N GLU A 107 -16.42 12.35 12.35
CA GLU A 107 -16.97 13.13 13.45
C GLU A 107 -16.06 13.13 14.67
N GLY A 108 -15.42 12.00 14.99
CA GLY A 108 -14.44 11.82 16.06
C GLY A 108 -14.64 12.76 17.26
N GLU A 109 -15.44 12.30 18.25
CA GLU A 109 -15.89 13.01 19.47
C GLU A 109 -15.20 14.34 19.81
#